data_AF-A0A7W1QWD5-F1
#
_entry.id   AF-A0A7W1QWD5-F1
#
_cell.length_a   1.000
_cell.length_b   1.000
_cell.length_c   1.000
_cell.angle_alpha   90.00
_cell.angle_beta   90.00
_cell.angle_gamma   90.00
#
_symmetry.space_group_name_H-M   'P 1'
#
loop_
_entity.id
_entity.type
_entity.pdbx_description
1 polymer ?
#
loop_
_entity_poly.entity_id
_entity_poly.type
_entity_poly.pdbx_seq_one_letter_code
_entity_poly.pdbx_strand_id
1 'polypeptide(L)'
;MKTDHEKQYQRDYYQRRKAADPEWAARQADRAKEWKKKNPEKVRDQTRARYQANPEAHRQAVQRYRDRNREKVREADRLRRQQNPELYQERDRLYRVLYAESRHRQERARRLRAVCTTPQEYDRMKLEQEGRCAICGEEPRVLEVDHCHTKLFARALLCGRCNRTIGMANDNIDLLEACISYLKRFA
;
A
#
# COMPACT_ATOMS: atom_id res chain seq x y z
N MET A 1 19.48 42.75 -12.52
CA MET A 1 18.16 42.08 -12.41
C MET A 1 17.09 43.15 -12.55
N LYS A 2 15.99 42.90 -13.29
CA LYS A 2 14.86 43.84 -13.39
C LYS A 2 14.18 44.01 -12.03
N THR A 3 13.79 45.24 -11.68
CA THR A 3 13.03 45.55 -10.47
C THR A 3 11.60 44.98 -10.57
N ASP A 4 10.92 44.82 -9.44
CA ASP A 4 9.55 44.29 -9.45
C ASP A 4 8.56 45.24 -10.13
N HIS A 5 8.81 46.55 -10.05
CA HIS A 5 8.07 47.57 -10.78
C HIS A 5 8.24 47.42 -12.31
N GLU A 6 9.47 47.18 -12.80
CA GLU A 6 9.73 46.94 -14.23
C GLU A 6 9.11 45.63 -14.74
N LYS A 7 9.10 44.57 -13.91
CA LYS A 7 8.42 43.31 -14.26
C LYS A 7 6.92 43.52 -14.35
N GLN A 8 6.34 44.28 -13.43
CA GLN A 8 4.91 44.57 -13.40
C GLN A 8 4.51 45.41 -14.61
N TYR A 9 5.24 46.50 -14.90
CA TYR A 9 5.02 47.31 -16.09
C TYR A 9 5.07 46.48 -17.38
N GLN A 10 6.04 45.58 -17.52
CA GLN A 10 6.14 44.70 -18.69
C GLN A 10 4.97 43.74 -18.83
N ARG A 11 4.45 43.20 -17.71
CA ARG A 11 3.25 42.37 -17.72
C ARG A 11 2.03 43.17 -18.17
N ASP A 12 1.84 44.35 -17.60
CA ASP A 12 0.67 45.20 -17.88
C ASP A 12 0.69 45.69 -19.32
N TYR A 13 1.85 46.09 -19.82
CA TYR A 13 2.06 46.40 -21.24
C TYR A 13 1.69 45.22 -22.14
N TYR A 14 2.18 44.02 -21.82
CA TYR A 14 1.90 42.83 -22.61
C TYR A 14 0.40 42.51 -22.64
N GLN A 15 -0.29 42.62 -21.49
CA GLN A 15 -1.74 42.37 -21.42
C GLN A 15 -2.54 43.40 -22.23
N ARG A 16 -2.23 44.70 -22.09
CA ARG A 16 -2.90 45.76 -22.86
C ARG A 16 -2.69 45.57 -24.36
N ARG A 17 -1.47 45.27 -24.79
CA ARG A 17 -1.15 45.05 -26.20
C ARG A 17 -1.80 43.78 -26.75
N LYS A 18 -1.85 42.71 -25.96
CA LYS A 18 -2.55 41.47 -26.31
C LYS A 18 -4.05 41.69 -26.50
N ALA A 19 -4.67 42.55 -25.68
CA ALA A 19 -6.09 42.88 -25.80
C ALA A 19 -6.38 43.78 -27.01
N ALA A 20 -5.49 44.75 -27.29
CA ALA A 20 -5.63 45.68 -28.41
C ALA A 20 -5.33 45.04 -29.77
N ASP A 21 -4.43 44.05 -29.82
CA ASP A 21 -4.03 43.35 -31.06
C ASP A 21 -3.92 41.83 -30.82
N PRO A 22 -5.03 41.10 -31.00
CA PRO A 22 -5.07 39.65 -30.90
C PRO A 22 -4.16 38.92 -31.90
N GLU A 23 -3.93 39.50 -33.09
CA GLU A 23 -3.04 38.89 -34.09
C GLU A 23 -1.57 38.96 -33.66
N TRP A 24 -1.15 40.09 -33.07
CA TRP A 24 0.18 40.17 -32.48
C TRP A 24 0.36 39.13 -31.39
N ALA A 25 -0.66 38.90 -30.56
CA ALA A 25 -0.61 37.86 -29.55
C ALA A 25 -0.49 36.45 -30.16
N ALA A 26 -1.20 36.17 -31.26
CA ALA A 26 -1.09 34.93 -32.00
C ALA A 26 0.34 34.73 -32.56
N ARG A 27 0.91 35.76 -33.20
CA ARG A 27 2.30 35.76 -33.71
C ARG A 27 3.32 35.50 -32.59
N GLN A 28 3.14 36.10 -31.42
CA GLN A 28 4.01 35.83 -30.26
C GLN A 28 3.85 34.40 -29.75
N ALA A 29 2.62 33.87 -29.72
CA ALA A 29 2.37 32.49 -29.32
C ALA A 29 3.03 31.50 -30.28
N ASP A 30 2.97 31.74 -31.59
CA ASP A 30 3.59 30.87 -32.59
C ASP A 30 5.12 30.93 -32.52
N ARG A 31 5.70 32.12 -32.35
CA ARG A 31 7.13 32.27 -32.08
C ARG A 31 7.55 31.51 -30.82
N ALA A 32 6.74 31.54 -29.76
CA ALA A 32 7.01 30.78 -28.54
C ALA A 32 6.91 29.26 -28.75
N LYS A 33 5.94 28.78 -29.55
CA LYS A 33 5.84 27.36 -29.94
C LYS A 33 7.07 26.92 -30.72
N GLU A 34 7.47 27.71 -31.72
CA GLU A 34 8.63 27.42 -32.56
C GLU A 34 9.93 27.40 -31.74
N TRP A 35 10.10 28.37 -30.84
CA TRP A 35 11.24 28.39 -29.92
C TRP A 35 11.29 27.12 -29.05
N LYS A 36 10.16 26.68 -28.48
CA LYS A 36 10.10 25.44 -27.68
C LYS A 36 10.45 24.21 -28.52
N LYS A 37 9.98 24.15 -29.76
CA LYS A 37 10.29 23.06 -30.70
C LYS A 37 11.80 23.02 -31.01
N LYS A 38 12.44 24.18 -31.20
CA LYS A 38 13.88 24.31 -31.45
C LYS A 38 14.74 24.12 -30.19
N ASN A 39 14.17 24.19 -28.99
CA ASN A 39 14.91 24.13 -27.72
C ASN A 39 14.33 23.09 -26.74
N PRO A 40 14.20 21.80 -27.13
CA PRO A 40 13.52 20.79 -26.31
C PRO A 40 14.22 20.53 -24.97
N GLU A 41 15.55 20.53 -24.95
CA GLU A 41 16.33 20.30 -23.73
C GLU A 41 16.18 21.44 -22.73
N LYS A 42 16.31 22.70 -23.18
CA LYS A 42 16.10 23.87 -22.31
C LYS A 42 14.69 23.86 -21.70
N VAL A 43 13.67 23.48 -22.47
CA VAL A 43 12.30 23.38 -21.96
C VAL A 43 12.18 22.27 -20.91
N ARG A 44 12.81 21.11 -21.14
CA ARG A 44 12.83 20.00 -20.17
C ARG A 44 13.53 20.41 -18.87
N ASP A 45 14.68 21.07 -18.97
CA ASP A 45 15.45 21.52 -17.81
C ASP A 45 14.72 22.59 -17.02
N GLN A 46 14.13 23.58 -17.68
CA GLN A 46 13.29 24.59 -17.03
C GLN A 46 12.07 23.96 -16.35
N THR A 47 11.45 22.98 -17.00
CA THR A 47 10.30 22.25 -16.44
C THR A 47 10.71 21.44 -15.22
N ARG A 48 11.85 20.74 -15.29
CA ARG A 48 12.43 19.97 -14.18
C ARG A 48 12.75 20.88 -13.00
N ALA A 49 13.46 21.99 -13.24
CA ALA A 49 13.81 22.98 -12.23
C ALA A 49 12.55 23.55 -11.55
N ARG A 50 11.49 23.84 -12.32
CA ARG A 50 10.21 24.32 -11.77
C ARG A 50 9.56 23.28 -10.85
N TYR A 51 9.56 22.00 -11.23
CA TYR A 51 9.00 20.94 -10.38
C TYR A 51 9.84 20.69 -9.13
N GLN A 52 11.16 20.83 -9.23
CA GLN A 52 12.08 20.72 -8.09
C GLN A 52 11.95 21.91 -7.13
N ALA A 53 11.73 23.13 -7.63
CA ALA A 53 11.59 24.32 -6.80
C ALA A 53 10.29 24.34 -5.98
N ASN A 54 9.24 23.65 -6.42
CA ASN A 54 8.01 23.48 -5.64
C ASN A 54 7.39 22.08 -5.87
N PRO A 55 7.96 21.05 -5.23
CA PRO A 55 7.55 19.68 -5.46
C PRO A 55 6.16 19.39 -4.91
N GLU A 56 5.75 20.10 -3.86
CA GLU A 56 4.41 19.94 -3.28
C GLU A 56 3.31 20.47 -4.21
N ALA A 57 3.46 21.68 -4.74
CA ALA A 57 2.49 22.23 -5.70
C ALA A 57 2.35 21.32 -6.94
N HIS A 58 3.46 20.72 -7.40
CA HIS A 58 3.42 19.73 -8.47
C HIS A 58 2.64 18.48 -8.08
N ARG A 59 2.93 17.89 -6.90
CA ARG A 59 2.18 16.71 -6.39
C ARG A 59 0.69 16.99 -6.27
N GLN A 60 0.31 18.14 -5.69
CA GLN A 60 -1.10 18.54 -5.56
C GLN A 60 -1.78 18.73 -6.93
N ALA A 61 -1.07 19.33 -7.90
CA ALA A 61 -1.60 19.48 -9.26
C ALA A 61 -1.80 18.11 -9.96
N VAL A 62 -0.84 17.19 -9.81
CA VAL A 62 -0.96 15.81 -10.34
C VAL A 62 -2.13 15.08 -9.69
N GLN A 63 -2.30 15.22 -8.38
CA GLN A 63 -3.42 14.62 -7.65
C GLN A 63 -4.76 15.16 -8.14
N ARG A 64 -4.93 16.49 -8.22
CA ARG A 64 -6.14 17.12 -8.76
C ARG A 64 -6.45 16.66 -10.19
N TYR A 65 -5.44 16.51 -11.03
CA TYR A 65 -5.61 15.97 -12.38
C TYR A 65 -6.10 14.51 -12.35
N ARG A 66 -5.46 13.66 -11.54
CA ARG A 66 -5.84 12.25 -11.39
C ARG A 66 -7.26 12.08 -10.89
N ASP A 67 -7.68 12.88 -9.91
CA ASP A 67 -9.02 12.80 -9.33
C ASP A 67 -10.09 13.20 -10.34
N ARG A 68 -9.88 14.32 -11.06
CA ARG A 68 -10.78 14.79 -12.12
C ARG A 68 -10.81 13.89 -13.35
N ASN A 69 -9.76 13.11 -13.59
CA ASN A 69 -9.60 12.26 -14.79
C ASN A 69 -9.44 10.79 -14.42
N ARG A 70 -10.09 10.34 -13.34
CA ARG A 70 -9.87 9.01 -12.74
C ARG A 70 -10.01 7.87 -13.74
N GLU A 71 -11.07 7.89 -14.53
CA GLU A 71 -11.36 6.85 -15.53
C GLU A 71 -10.31 6.85 -16.65
N LYS A 72 -10.02 8.02 -17.21
CA LYS A 72 -8.98 8.18 -18.24
C LYS A 72 -7.61 7.70 -17.76
N VAL A 73 -7.23 8.00 -16.51
CA VAL A 73 -5.97 7.55 -15.92
C VAL A 73 -5.97 6.04 -15.74
N ARG A 74 -7.07 5.45 -15.26
CA ARG A 74 -7.21 4.00 -15.10
C ARG A 74 -7.12 3.26 -16.42
N GLU A 75 -7.76 3.78 -17.45
CA GLU A 75 -7.75 3.17 -18.78
C GLU A 75 -6.36 3.26 -19.41
N ALA A 76 -5.71 4.42 -19.33
CA ALA A 76 -4.31 4.55 -19.77
C ALA A 76 -3.36 3.61 -19.00
N ASP A 77 -3.54 3.46 -17.69
CA ASP A 77 -2.77 2.52 -16.87
C ASP A 77 -3.05 1.06 -17.27
N ARG A 78 -4.29 0.71 -17.63
CA ARG A 78 -4.68 -0.61 -18.13
C ARG A 78 -3.99 -0.92 -19.46
N LEU A 79 -4.12 -0.02 -20.44
CA LEU A 79 -3.49 -0.16 -21.76
C LEU A 79 -1.96 -0.28 -21.62
N ARG A 80 -1.34 0.54 -20.78
CA ARG A 80 0.11 0.48 -20.53
C ARG A 80 0.55 -0.87 -19.97
N ARG A 81 -0.25 -1.50 -19.10
CA ARG A 81 0.02 -2.85 -18.57
C ARG A 81 -0.14 -3.92 -19.65
N GLN A 82 -1.20 -3.83 -20.46
CA GLN A 82 -1.46 -4.76 -21.55
C GLN A 82 -0.40 -4.72 -22.65
N GLN A 83 0.11 -3.52 -22.97
CA GLN A 83 1.15 -3.32 -23.99
C GLN A 83 2.56 -3.74 -23.51
N ASN A 84 2.79 -3.82 -22.20
CA ASN A 84 4.12 -4.09 -21.64
C ASN A 84 4.08 -5.19 -20.57
N PRO A 85 3.47 -6.37 -20.83
CA PRO A 85 3.22 -7.36 -19.80
C PRO A 85 4.52 -7.84 -19.14
N GLU A 86 5.57 -8.08 -19.92
CA GLU A 86 6.88 -8.54 -19.46
C GLU A 86 7.53 -7.56 -18.48
N LEU A 87 7.49 -6.25 -18.77
CA LEU A 87 8.01 -5.22 -17.87
C LEU A 87 7.31 -5.26 -16.50
N TYR A 88 5.99 -5.42 -16.50
CA TYR A 88 5.23 -5.49 -15.24
C TYR A 88 5.44 -6.81 -14.50
N GLN A 89 5.61 -7.91 -15.21
CA GLN A 89 5.95 -9.22 -14.64
C GLN A 89 7.33 -9.19 -13.99
N GLU A 90 8.35 -8.69 -14.70
CA GLU A 90 9.71 -8.60 -14.17
C GLU A 90 9.76 -7.63 -12.98
N ARG A 91 9.06 -6.48 -13.06
CA ARG A 91 8.95 -5.58 -11.91
C ARG A 91 8.30 -6.26 -10.71
N ASP A 92 7.24 -7.05 -10.92
CA ASP A 92 6.59 -7.79 -9.83
C ASP A 92 7.54 -8.86 -9.25
N ARG A 93 8.28 -9.57 -10.11
CA ARG A 93 9.31 -10.53 -9.70
C ARG A 93 10.38 -9.87 -8.83
N LEU A 94 10.97 -8.77 -9.30
CA LEU A 94 11.96 -8.00 -8.56
C LEU A 94 11.39 -7.48 -7.24
N TYR A 95 10.15 -6.99 -7.25
CA TYR A 95 9.50 -6.52 -6.03
C TYR A 95 9.33 -7.64 -5.00
N ARG A 96 8.94 -8.85 -5.43
CA ARG A 96 8.83 -10.02 -4.54
C ARG A 96 10.18 -10.38 -3.91
N VAL A 97 11.27 -10.28 -4.67
CA VAL A 97 12.63 -10.57 -4.17
C VAL A 97 13.12 -9.47 -3.23
N LEU A 98 13.12 -8.21 -3.69
CA LEU A 98 13.64 -7.06 -2.93
C LEU A 98 12.90 -6.84 -1.60
N TYR A 99 11.61 -7.15 -1.56
CA TYR A 99 10.76 -6.92 -0.38
C TYR A 99 10.24 -8.23 0.22
N ALA A 100 10.89 -9.37 -0.02
CA ALA A 100 10.47 -10.69 0.47
C ALA A 100 10.21 -10.69 1.98
N GLU A 101 11.17 -10.20 2.77
CA GLU A 101 11.05 -10.13 4.23
C GLU A 101 9.88 -9.26 4.70
N SER A 102 9.71 -8.09 4.09
CA SER A 102 8.60 -7.19 4.39
C SER A 102 7.25 -7.84 4.06
N ARG A 103 7.18 -8.58 2.95
CA ARG A 103 6.01 -9.36 2.56
C ARG A 103 5.71 -10.48 3.54
N HIS A 104 6.70 -11.25 3.96
CA HIS A 104 6.54 -12.30 4.96
C HIS A 104 6.06 -11.72 6.30
N ARG A 105 6.60 -10.58 6.72
CA ARG A 105 6.16 -9.88 7.94
C ARG A 105 4.69 -9.44 7.84
N GLN A 106 4.31 -8.82 6.71
CA GLN A 106 2.93 -8.38 6.47
C GLN A 106 1.96 -9.56 6.42
N GLU A 107 2.37 -10.66 5.78
CA GLU A 107 1.57 -11.88 5.70
C GLU A 107 1.39 -12.53 7.06
N ARG A 108 2.47 -12.68 7.86
CA ARG A 108 2.39 -13.17 9.25
C ARG A 108 1.40 -12.33 10.06
N ALA A 109 1.54 -10.99 10.00
CA ALA A 109 0.64 -10.09 10.72
C ALA A 109 -0.82 -10.22 10.25
N ARG A 110 -1.05 -10.43 8.94
CA ARG A 110 -2.40 -10.68 8.40
C ARG A 110 -2.98 -12.00 8.92
N ARG A 111 -2.21 -13.09 8.90
CA ARG A 111 -2.64 -14.41 9.38
C ARG A 111 -2.99 -14.37 10.87
N LEU A 112 -2.16 -13.71 11.68
CA LEU A 112 -2.42 -13.55 13.12
C LEU A 112 -3.66 -12.70 13.40
N ARG A 113 -3.89 -11.62 12.64
CA ARG A 113 -5.13 -10.84 12.75
C ARG A 113 -6.39 -11.65 12.44
N ALA A 114 -6.31 -12.60 11.50
CA ALA A 114 -7.44 -13.47 11.17
C ALA A 114 -7.84 -14.39 12.34
N VAL A 115 -6.93 -14.63 13.27
CA VAL A 115 -7.14 -15.41 14.51
C VAL A 115 -7.12 -14.51 15.75
N CYS A 116 -7.53 -13.24 15.58
CA CYS A 116 -7.74 -12.28 16.66
C CYS A 116 -6.50 -11.99 17.52
N THR A 117 -5.31 -11.96 16.92
CA THR A 117 -4.07 -11.58 17.62
C THR A 117 -3.09 -10.78 16.74
N THR A 118 -1.98 -10.33 17.32
CA THR A 118 -0.89 -9.62 16.66
C THR A 118 0.43 -10.39 16.78
N PRO A 119 1.44 -10.09 15.93
CA PRO A 119 2.80 -10.59 16.11
C PRO A 119 3.32 -10.47 17.54
N GLN A 120 3.12 -9.29 18.16
CA GLN A 120 3.60 -8.97 19.50
C GLN A 120 2.87 -9.77 20.58
N GLU A 121 1.54 -9.89 20.49
CA GLU A 121 0.76 -10.71 21.41
C GLU A 121 1.09 -12.20 21.28
N TYR A 122 1.28 -12.69 20.05
CA TYR A 122 1.75 -14.07 19.84
C TYR A 122 3.09 -14.30 20.55
N ASP A 123 4.05 -13.40 20.34
CA ASP A 123 5.39 -13.55 20.90
C ASP A 123 5.34 -13.43 22.44
N ARG A 124 4.47 -12.58 22.99
CA ARG A 124 4.17 -12.49 24.43
C ARG A 124 3.57 -13.79 24.98
N MET A 125 2.51 -14.31 24.37
CA MET A 125 1.88 -15.58 24.78
C MET A 125 2.87 -16.74 24.72
N LYS A 126 3.73 -16.77 23.68
CA LYS A 126 4.77 -17.79 23.55
C LYS A 126 5.77 -17.71 24.70
N LEU A 127 6.17 -16.51 25.11
CA LEU A 127 7.09 -16.32 26.23
C LEU A 127 6.43 -16.73 27.55
N GLU A 128 5.19 -16.27 27.80
CA GLU A 128 4.41 -16.60 29.02
C GLU A 128 4.14 -18.10 29.15
N GLN A 129 3.98 -18.80 28.04
CA GLN A 129 3.80 -20.25 27.99
C GLN A 129 5.12 -21.04 27.87
N GLU A 130 6.28 -20.38 27.94
CA GLU A 130 7.60 -21.00 27.79
C GLU A 130 7.74 -21.85 26.51
N GLY A 131 7.07 -21.45 25.42
CA GLY A 131 7.06 -22.20 24.17
C GLY A 131 6.25 -23.50 24.19
N ARG A 132 5.45 -23.74 25.23
CA ARG A 132 4.67 -24.97 25.44
C ARG A 132 3.19 -24.81 25.11
N CYS A 133 2.55 -25.93 24.79
CA CYS A 133 1.10 -25.99 24.59
C CYS A 133 0.36 -25.73 25.92
N ALA A 134 -0.61 -24.82 25.93
CA ALA A 134 -1.38 -24.49 27.13
C ALA A 134 -2.28 -25.64 27.64
N ILE A 135 -2.56 -26.66 26.80
CA ILE A 135 -3.39 -27.82 27.19
C ILE A 135 -2.52 -29.00 27.64
N CYS A 136 -1.54 -29.42 26.84
CA CYS A 136 -0.78 -30.64 27.11
C CYS A 136 0.63 -30.42 27.64
N GLY A 137 1.12 -29.18 27.73
CA GLY A 137 2.47 -28.85 28.24
C GLY A 137 3.65 -29.24 27.35
N GLU A 138 3.40 -29.94 26.24
CA GLU A 138 4.41 -30.31 25.25
C GLU A 138 5.03 -29.08 24.58
N GLU A 139 6.28 -29.18 24.15
CA GLU A 139 7.02 -28.14 23.45
C GLU A 139 7.12 -28.46 21.94
N PRO A 140 6.06 -28.19 21.16
CA PRO A 140 6.07 -28.49 19.74
C PRO A 140 6.95 -27.50 18.98
N ARG A 141 7.46 -27.94 17.82
CA ARG A 141 8.16 -27.03 16.87
C ARG A 141 7.30 -25.85 16.43
N VAL A 142 5.98 -26.05 16.32
CA VAL A 142 5.01 -25.05 15.88
C VAL A 142 3.85 -24.99 16.87
N LEU A 143 3.55 -23.79 17.32
CA LEU A 143 2.37 -23.45 18.10
C LEU A 143 1.36 -22.73 17.21
N GLU A 144 0.09 -23.04 17.42
CA GLU A 144 -1.05 -22.44 16.73
C GLU A 144 -1.82 -21.57 17.72
N VAL A 145 -2.37 -20.45 17.22
CA VAL A 145 -3.23 -19.58 18.05
C VAL A 145 -4.61 -20.20 18.09
N ASP A 146 -5.01 -20.62 19.28
CA ASP A 146 -6.39 -20.97 19.55
C ASP A 146 -7.19 -19.69 19.82
N HIS A 147 -8.39 -19.59 19.26
CA HIS A 147 -9.20 -18.37 19.31
C HIS A 147 -10.70 -18.69 19.36
N CYS A 148 -11.46 -17.86 20.07
CA CYS A 148 -12.88 -18.01 20.19
C CYS A 148 -13.58 -17.36 18.99
N HIS A 149 -14.33 -18.15 18.21
CA HIS A 149 -15.06 -17.66 17.04
C HIS A 149 -16.27 -16.78 17.40
N THR A 150 -16.81 -16.89 18.63
CA THR A 150 -17.97 -16.12 19.09
C THR A 150 -17.59 -14.77 19.68
N LYS A 151 -16.52 -14.75 20.48
CA LYS A 151 -16.08 -13.56 21.23
C LYS A 151 -14.90 -12.83 20.56
N LEU A 152 -14.39 -13.37 19.44
CA LEU A 152 -13.36 -12.78 18.59
C LEU A 152 -12.08 -12.39 19.35
N PHE A 153 -11.57 -13.28 20.19
CA PHE A 153 -10.29 -13.11 20.89
C PHE A 153 -9.46 -14.39 20.87
N ALA A 154 -8.13 -14.24 20.88
CA ALA A 154 -7.19 -15.36 21.04
C ALA A 154 -7.16 -15.87 22.49
N ARG A 155 -7.31 -17.17 22.69
CA ARG A 155 -7.30 -17.82 24.02
C ARG A 155 -5.87 -18.09 24.48
N ALA A 156 -5.13 -18.91 23.74
CA ALA A 156 -3.78 -19.35 24.09
C ALA A 156 -3.06 -19.93 22.86
N LEU A 157 -1.79 -20.31 23.04
CA LEU A 157 -1.07 -21.09 22.04
C LEU A 157 -1.16 -22.58 22.33
N LEU A 158 -1.57 -23.36 21.33
CA LEU A 158 -1.74 -24.81 21.42
C LEU A 158 -0.84 -25.53 20.41
N CYS A 159 -0.48 -26.77 20.71
CA CYS A 159 0.06 -27.65 19.68
C CYS A 159 -1.06 -28.00 18.68
N GLY A 160 -0.71 -28.31 17.43
CA GLY A 160 -1.71 -28.60 16.40
C GLY A 160 -2.64 -29.78 16.73
N ARG A 161 -2.21 -30.73 17.58
CA ARG A 161 -3.08 -31.83 18.04
C ARG A 161 -4.20 -31.30 18.93
N CYS A 162 -3.84 -30.61 20.02
CA CYS A 162 -4.80 -30.05 20.96
C CYS A 162 -5.73 -29.03 20.28
N ASN A 163 -5.19 -28.17 19.42
CA ASN A 163 -5.99 -27.18 18.69
C ASN A 163 -7.06 -27.85 17.82
N ARG A 164 -6.69 -28.89 17.06
CA ARG A 164 -7.65 -29.66 16.25
C ARG A 164 -8.66 -30.41 17.10
N THR A 165 -8.28 -30.98 18.24
CA THR A 165 -9.22 -31.65 19.15
C THR A 165 -10.32 -30.69 19.61
N ILE A 166 -9.96 -29.48 20.04
CA ILE A 166 -10.93 -28.45 20.44
C ILE A 166 -11.82 -28.04 19.25
N GLY A 167 -11.22 -27.82 18.08
CA GLY A 167 -11.97 -27.50 16.86
C GLY A 167 -12.92 -28.61 16.42
N MET A 168 -12.53 -29.88 16.54
CA MET A 168 -13.40 -31.04 16.26
C MET A 168 -14.58 -31.15 17.22
N ALA A 169 -14.41 -30.67 18.45
CA ALA A 169 -15.49 -30.55 19.41
C ALA A 169 -16.35 -29.29 19.19
N ASN A 170 -16.01 -28.41 18.23
CA ASN A 170 -16.66 -27.11 17.99
C ASN A 170 -16.81 -26.26 19.27
N ASP A 171 -15.77 -26.24 20.10
CA ASP A 171 -15.80 -25.58 21.42
C ASP A 171 -16.93 -26.06 22.37
N ASN A 172 -17.52 -27.23 22.13
CA ASN A 172 -18.61 -27.78 22.93
C ASN A 172 -18.09 -28.53 24.15
N ILE A 173 -18.33 -27.96 25.34
CA ILE A 173 -17.91 -28.52 26.64
C ILE A 173 -18.64 -29.83 26.91
N ASP A 174 -19.95 -29.91 26.71
CA ASP A 174 -20.76 -31.10 26.99
C ASP A 174 -20.28 -32.30 26.18
N LEU A 175 -19.88 -32.08 24.91
CA LEU A 175 -19.31 -33.13 24.06
C LEU A 175 -17.97 -33.63 24.61
N LEU A 176 -17.09 -32.73 25.04
CA LEU A 176 -15.79 -33.10 25.63
C LEU A 176 -15.98 -33.88 26.94
N GLU A 177 -16.92 -33.48 27.78
CA GLU A 177 -17.27 -34.20 29.01
C GLU A 177 -17.87 -35.59 28.72
N ALA A 178 -18.70 -35.71 27.69
CA ALA A 178 -19.21 -37.00 27.22
C ALA A 178 -18.08 -37.91 26.72
N CYS A 179 -17.10 -37.37 25.98
CA CYS A 179 -15.90 -38.11 25.56
C CYS A 179 -15.11 -38.63 26.77
N ILE A 180 -14.88 -37.79 27.79
CA ILE A 180 -14.21 -38.21 29.04
C ILE A 180 -15.01 -39.33 29.73
N SER A 181 -16.33 -39.15 29.85
CA SER A 181 -17.23 -40.12 30.48
C SER A 181 -17.24 -41.46 29.73
N TYR A 182 -17.17 -41.43 28.41
CA TYR A 182 -17.04 -42.63 27.58
C TYR A 182 -15.71 -43.36 27.83
N LEU A 183 -14.58 -42.64 27.80
CA LEU A 183 -13.26 -43.23 28.02
C LEU A 183 -13.14 -43.87 29.41
N LYS A 184 -13.67 -43.23 30.44
CA LYS A 184 -13.69 -43.75 31.82
C LYS A 184 -14.42 -45.08 31.98
N ARG A 185 -15.33 -45.45 31.07
CA ARG A 185 -16.02 -46.76 31.10
C ARG A 185 -15.10 -47.92 30.72
N PHE A 186 -13.94 -47.63 30.13
CA PHE A 186 -12.97 -48.61 29.64
C PHE A 186 -11.58 -48.43 30.26
N ALA A 187 -11.46 -47.59 31.29
CA ALA A 187 -10.22 -47.30 32.00
C ALA A 187 -10.03 -48.22 33.21
#